data_AF-A0AAW6WH69-F1
#
_entry.id   AF-A0AAW6WH69-F1
#
_cell.length_a   1.000
_cell.length_b   1.000
_cell.length_c   1.000
_cell.angle_alpha   90.00
_cell.angle_beta   90.00
_cell.angle_gamma   90.00
#
_symmetry.space_group_name_H-M   'P 1'
#
loop_
_entity.id
_entity.type
_entity.pdbx_description
1 polymer ?
#
loop_
_entity_poly.entity_id
_entity_poly.type
_entity_poly.pdbx_seq_one_letter_code
_entity_poly.pdbx_strand_id
1 'polypeptide(L)'
;MIHRSALQFDDLSRRAAEIADLSLIIRARFVEAADTMVHLDVRGVRPDRMRTLWPEVLPESKDHADIRIRYRPSAAAISRAEEVLQEWLRVHVGDEERRILLSQWSICLAAPYIAGSFRDFCARTGRVRRTAERRIQSEFQTLAAVLLAASPMLQEPDWSRIAPMMPNALGGLDRVKPKAPKHENHWLSDDARPVFDAASPELAELAKRLERGNRRRARMKA
;
A
#
# COMPACT_ATOMS: atom_id res chain seq x y z
N MET A 1 -21.76 -49.61 -8.75
CA MET A 1 -22.14 -48.22 -8.44
C MET A 1 -21.31 -47.78 -7.25
N ILE A 2 -20.36 -46.87 -7.46
CA ILE A 2 -19.54 -46.32 -6.37
C ILE A 2 -20.35 -45.21 -5.72
N HIS A 3 -20.89 -45.46 -4.52
CA HIS A 3 -21.45 -44.40 -3.69
C HIS A 3 -20.32 -43.45 -3.29
N ARG A 4 -20.13 -42.36 -4.05
CA ARG A 4 -19.37 -41.21 -3.57
C ARG A 4 -20.14 -40.62 -2.40
N SER A 5 -19.62 -40.84 -1.20
CA SER A 5 -20.19 -40.38 0.07
C SER A 5 -20.30 -38.85 0.07
N ALA A 6 -21.47 -38.31 0.43
CA ALA A 6 -21.70 -36.87 0.58
C ALA A 6 -20.65 -36.20 1.50
N LEU A 7 -20.14 -36.94 2.50
CA LEU A 7 -19.10 -36.48 3.41
C LEU A 7 -17.77 -36.13 2.69
N GLN A 8 -17.42 -36.85 1.62
CA GLN A 8 -16.22 -36.53 0.84
C GLN A 8 -16.36 -35.21 0.09
N PHE A 9 -17.57 -34.83 -0.32
CA PHE A 9 -17.81 -33.55 -0.98
C PHE A 9 -17.75 -32.39 0.01
N ASP A 10 -18.25 -32.57 1.24
CA ASP A 10 -18.16 -31.58 2.30
C ASP A 10 -16.71 -31.34 2.73
N ASP A 11 -15.90 -32.39 2.86
CA ASP A 11 -14.47 -32.28 3.19
C ASP A 11 -13.67 -31.57 2.08
N LEU A 12 -13.96 -31.87 0.81
CA LEU A 12 -13.33 -31.19 -0.33
C LEU A 12 -13.73 -29.71 -0.41
N SER A 13 -15.00 -29.40 -0.10
CA SER A 13 -15.51 -28.03 -0.06
C SER A 13 -14.84 -27.23 1.04
N ARG A 14 -14.70 -27.80 2.24
CA ARG A 14 -14.02 -27.18 3.37
C ARG A 14 -12.55 -26.91 3.08
N ARG A 15 -11.83 -27.90 2.54
CA ARG A 15 -10.41 -27.73 2.19
C ARG A 15 -10.21 -26.67 1.10
N ALA A 16 -11.13 -26.60 0.13
CA ALA A 16 -11.09 -25.55 -0.89
C ALA A 16 -11.31 -24.15 -0.29
N ALA A 17 -12.19 -24.02 0.71
CA ALA A 17 -12.41 -22.77 1.44
C ALA A 17 -11.14 -22.36 2.23
N GLU A 18 -10.53 -23.28 2.97
CA GLU A 18 -9.28 -23.03 3.71
C GLU A 18 -8.14 -22.57 2.78
N ILE A 19 -8.01 -23.20 1.60
CA ILE A 19 -7.03 -22.78 0.59
C ILE A 19 -7.35 -21.39 0.04
N ALA A 20 -8.63 -21.06 -0.17
CA ALA A 20 -9.02 -19.74 -0.67
C ALA A 20 -8.72 -18.63 0.35
N ASP A 21 -9.03 -18.87 1.63
CA ASP A 21 -8.76 -17.95 2.73
C ASP A 21 -7.24 -17.76 2.92
N LEU A 22 -6.49 -18.86 2.95
CA LEU A 22 -5.03 -18.81 3.06
C LEU A 22 -4.39 -18.14 1.85
N SER A 23 -4.92 -18.35 0.65
CA SER A 23 -4.45 -17.67 -0.57
C SER A 23 -4.59 -16.15 -0.45
N LEU A 24 -5.66 -15.65 0.17
CA LEU A 24 -5.83 -14.21 0.42
C LEU A 24 -4.76 -13.68 1.38
N ILE A 25 -4.50 -14.40 2.48
CA ILE A 25 -3.48 -14.04 3.46
C ILE A 25 -2.10 -14.01 2.78
N ILE A 26 -1.73 -15.08 2.08
CA ILE A 26 -0.45 -15.17 1.36
C ILE A 26 -0.28 -14.02 0.36
N ARG A 27 -1.33 -13.67 -0.39
CA ARG A 27 -1.27 -12.52 -1.32
C ARG A 27 -0.95 -11.21 -0.60
N ALA A 28 -1.59 -10.95 0.53
CA ALA A 28 -1.32 -9.77 1.34
C ALA A 28 0.10 -9.78 1.90
N ARG A 29 0.59 -10.95 2.34
CA ARG A 29 1.99 -11.14 2.80
C ARG A 29 3.02 -10.83 1.73
N PHE A 30 2.74 -11.19 0.48
CA PHE A 30 3.59 -10.86 -0.64
C PHE A 30 3.67 -9.35 -0.90
N VAL A 31 2.54 -8.64 -0.83
CA VAL A 31 2.49 -7.17 -0.93
C VAL A 31 3.20 -6.52 0.27
N GLU A 32 3.02 -7.06 1.47
CA GLU A 32 3.71 -6.62 2.69
C GLU A 32 5.22 -6.76 2.59
N ALA A 33 5.69 -7.90 2.10
CA ALA A 33 7.12 -8.15 1.89
C ALA A 33 7.68 -7.14 0.88
N ALA A 34 6.97 -6.90 -0.24
CA ALA A 34 7.41 -5.92 -1.23
C ALA A 34 7.45 -4.49 -0.67
N ASP A 35 6.43 -4.07 0.08
CA ASP A 35 6.41 -2.76 0.73
C ASP A 35 7.54 -2.62 1.76
N THR A 36 7.76 -3.67 2.56
CA THR A 36 8.83 -3.72 3.56
C THR A 36 10.20 -3.59 2.90
N MET A 37 10.45 -4.33 1.82
CA MET A 37 11.72 -4.24 1.08
C MET A 37 11.97 -2.88 0.44
N VAL A 38 10.91 -2.16 0.05
CA VAL A 38 11.03 -0.81 -0.49
C VAL A 38 11.43 0.21 0.59
N HIS A 39 10.97 0.00 1.82
CA HIS A 39 11.24 0.88 2.96
C HIS A 39 12.43 0.44 3.81
N LEU A 40 12.96 -0.76 3.58
CA LEU A 40 14.27 -1.16 4.05
C LEU A 40 15.32 -0.33 3.32
N ASP A 41 15.98 0.57 4.07
CA ASP A 41 16.98 1.52 3.59
C ASP A 41 18.33 0.81 3.24
N VAL A 42 18.28 -0.24 2.42
CA VAL A 42 19.48 -1.01 1.98
C VAL A 42 20.21 -0.33 0.82
N ARG A 43 19.61 0.71 0.21
CA ARG A 43 20.21 1.46 -0.91
C ARG A 43 21.23 2.48 -0.40
N GLY A 44 22.37 1.97 0.08
CA GLY A 44 23.66 2.67 0.20
C GLY A 44 23.65 3.97 1.00
N VAL A 45 24.27 3.96 2.17
CA VAL A 45 24.64 5.19 2.89
C VAL A 45 25.60 5.99 2.02
N ARG A 46 25.13 7.07 1.40
CA ARG A 46 25.99 8.01 0.67
C ARG A 46 26.43 9.11 1.64
N PRO A 47 27.68 9.61 1.55
CA PRO A 47 28.12 10.75 2.35
C PRO A 47 27.23 12.00 2.18
N ASP A 48 26.62 12.21 1.01
CA ASP A 48 25.67 13.31 0.77
C ASP A 48 24.31 13.12 1.46
N ARG A 49 23.96 11.88 1.81
CA ARG A 49 22.72 11.52 2.51
C ARG A 49 23.05 10.72 3.76
N MET A 50 23.59 11.41 4.76
CA MET A 50 23.75 10.84 6.09
C MET A 50 22.35 10.51 6.65
N ARG A 51 21.96 9.24 6.56
CA ARG A 51 20.74 8.73 7.17
C ARG A 51 21.12 8.00 8.44
N THR A 52 20.80 8.61 9.57
CA THR A 52 21.08 8.03 10.89
C THR A 52 20.15 6.85 11.15
N LEU A 53 20.67 5.80 11.78
CA LEU A 53 19.86 4.68 12.26
C LEU A 53 19.09 5.03 13.54
N TRP A 54 19.43 6.16 14.17
CA TRP A 54 18.71 6.74 15.30
C TRP A 54 17.33 7.24 14.85
N PRO A 55 16.30 7.16 15.72
CA PRO A 55 15.05 7.87 15.46
C PRO A 55 15.37 9.32 15.15
N GLU A 56 14.86 9.85 14.04
CA GLU A 56 14.91 11.29 13.80
C GLU A 56 14.15 11.91 14.98
N VAL A 57 14.87 12.58 15.88
CA VAL A 57 14.24 13.41 16.91
C VAL A 57 13.56 14.51 16.12
N LEU A 58 12.27 14.31 15.87
CA LEU A 58 11.44 15.28 15.18
C LEU A 58 11.62 16.59 15.96
N PRO A 59 12.03 17.69 15.31
CA PRO A 59 12.06 18.97 15.98
C PRO A 59 10.67 19.20 16.57
N GLU A 60 10.61 19.56 17.86
CA GLU A 60 9.34 19.80 18.56
C GLU A 60 8.44 20.65 17.66
N SER A 61 7.31 20.06 17.26
CA SER A 61 6.43 20.66 16.28
C SER A 61 5.83 21.92 16.91
N LYS A 62 6.29 23.10 16.49
CA LYS A 62 5.63 24.36 16.89
C LYS A 62 4.20 24.45 16.37
N ASP A 63 3.89 23.70 15.31
CA ASP A 63 2.56 23.52 14.75
C ASP A 63 2.22 22.02 14.74
N HIS A 64 1.14 21.62 15.43
CA HIS A 64 0.66 20.24 15.55
C HIS A 64 0.18 19.61 14.21
N ALA A 65 0.47 20.23 13.06
CA ALA A 65 -0.28 20.01 11.84
C ALA A 65 0.22 18.85 10.96
N ASP A 66 1.46 18.37 11.04
CA ASP A 66 1.89 17.28 10.14
C ASP A 66 3.23 16.66 10.58
N ILE A 67 3.22 15.87 11.66
CA ILE A 67 4.31 14.92 11.88
C ILE A 67 4.14 13.78 10.87
N ARG A 68 4.69 13.95 9.66
CA ARG A 68 4.82 12.86 8.69
C ARG A 68 5.91 11.90 9.14
N ILE A 69 5.59 11.02 10.08
CA ILE A 69 6.47 9.93 10.48
C ILE A 69 6.75 9.10 9.22
N ARG A 70 7.99 9.16 8.74
CA ARG A 70 8.44 8.32 7.64
C ARG A 70 8.33 6.86 8.11
N TYR A 71 7.56 6.04 7.40
CA TYR A 71 7.41 4.64 7.76
C TYR A 71 8.77 3.94 7.79
N ARG A 72 9.06 3.29 8.90
CA ARG A 72 10.22 2.43 9.10
C ARG A 72 9.71 1.03 9.47
N PRO A 73 10.09 -0.02 8.70
CA PRO A 73 9.67 -1.37 9.01
C PRO A 73 10.12 -1.80 10.42
N SER A 74 9.21 -2.42 11.16
CA SER A 74 9.53 -3.05 12.45
C SER A 74 10.31 -4.35 12.24
N ALA A 75 11.01 -4.83 13.27
CA ALA A 75 11.69 -6.13 13.22
C ALA A 75 10.72 -7.27 12.84
N ALA A 76 9.48 -7.19 13.32
CA ALA A 76 8.42 -8.12 12.94
C ALA A 76 8.09 -8.03 11.45
N ALA A 77 7.91 -6.84 10.88
CA ALA A 77 7.68 -6.67 9.44
C ALA A 77 8.85 -7.22 8.59
N ILE A 78 10.09 -7.04 9.05
CA ILE A 78 11.28 -7.57 8.39
C ILE A 78 11.31 -9.10 8.43
N SER A 79 11.09 -9.71 9.59
CA SER A 79 11.04 -11.17 9.74
C SER A 79 9.96 -11.80 8.86
N ARG A 80 8.80 -11.14 8.77
CA ARG A 80 7.69 -11.54 7.89
C ARG A 80 8.02 -11.41 6.41
N ALA A 81 8.73 -10.35 6.03
CA ALA A 81 9.22 -10.19 4.66
C ALA A 81 10.28 -11.24 4.31
N GLU A 82 11.17 -11.57 5.24
CA GLU A 82 12.20 -12.60 5.07
C GLU A 82 11.59 -13.98 4.86
N GLU A 83 10.60 -14.36 5.67
CA GLU A 83 9.83 -15.60 5.50
C GLU A 83 9.28 -15.73 4.07
N VAL A 84 8.59 -14.70 3.57
CA VAL A 84 8.03 -14.71 2.22
C VAL A 84 9.12 -14.84 1.16
N LEU A 85 10.22 -14.11 1.28
CA LEU A 85 11.26 -14.03 0.24
C LEU A 85 12.20 -15.23 0.25
N GLN A 86 12.62 -15.71 1.42
CA GLN A 86 13.60 -16.78 1.56
C GLN A 86 12.98 -18.15 1.69
N GLU A 87 11.80 -18.27 2.31
CA GLU A 87 11.14 -19.55 2.47
C GLU A 87 10.14 -19.75 1.34
N TRP A 88 9.12 -18.91 1.20
CA TRP A 88 8.03 -19.21 0.28
C TRP A 88 8.45 -19.02 -1.19
N LEU A 89 9.00 -17.86 -1.52
CA LEU A 89 9.35 -17.52 -2.90
C LEU A 89 10.54 -18.34 -3.39
N ARG A 90 11.56 -18.59 -2.55
CA ARG A 90 12.77 -19.29 -2.97
C ARG A 90 12.66 -20.82 -2.88
N VAL A 91 11.97 -21.37 -1.87
CA VAL A 91 11.88 -22.82 -1.65
C VAL A 91 10.66 -23.43 -2.34
N HIS A 92 9.49 -22.79 -2.23
CA HIS A 92 8.24 -23.39 -2.73
C HIS A 92 7.88 -23.01 -4.18
N VAL A 93 8.42 -21.91 -4.71
CA VAL A 93 8.22 -21.52 -6.12
C VAL A 93 9.41 -21.99 -6.97
N GLY A 94 9.23 -23.12 -7.65
CA GLY A 94 10.33 -23.77 -8.39
C GLY A 94 10.78 -23.05 -9.67
N ASP A 95 9.89 -22.33 -10.34
CA ASP A 95 10.18 -21.67 -11.62
C ASP A 95 10.63 -20.22 -11.42
N GLU A 96 11.71 -19.82 -12.09
CA GLU A 96 12.18 -18.43 -12.10
C GLU A 96 11.14 -17.48 -12.71
N GLU A 97 10.43 -17.90 -13.77
CA GLU A 97 9.42 -17.05 -14.42
C GLU A 97 8.29 -16.71 -13.45
N ARG A 98 7.84 -17.71 -12.69
CA ARG A 98 6.80 -17.55 -11.67
C ARG A 98 7.27 -16.64 -10.53
N ARG A 99 8.53 -16.80 -10.09
CA ARG A 99 9.12 -15.93 -9.06
C ARG A 99 9.17 -14.47 -9.52
N ILE A 100 9.54 -14.22 -10.77
CA ILE A 100 9.53 -12.88 -11.36
C ILE A 100 8.11 -12.33 -11.39
N LEU A 101 7.13 -13.11 -11.85
CA LEU A 101 5.73 -12.67 -11.92
C LEU A 101 5.18 -12.29 -10.53
N LEU A 102 5.39 -13.14 -9.52
CA LEU A 102 4.94 -12.88 -8.15
C LEU A 102 5.61 -11.62 -7.57
N SER A 103 6.93 -11.50 -7.75
CA SER A 103 7.68 -10.35 -7.24
C SER A 103 7.24 -9.04 -7.90
N GLN A 104 7.10 -9.04 -9.22
CA GLN A 104 6.70 -7.86 -9.99
C GLN A 104 5.24 -7.47 -9.73
N TRP A 105 4.36 -8.45 -9.59
CA TRP A 105 2.98 -8.19 -9.19
C TRP A 105 2.91 -7.52 -7.82
N SER A 106 3.66 -8.06 -6.85
CA SER A 106 3.66 -7.56 -5.46
C SER A 106 4.20 -6.13 -5.36
N ILE A 107 5.32 -5.83 -6.04
CA ILE A 107 5.92 -4.49 -6.01
C ILE A 107 5.11 -3.46 -6.81
N CYS A 108 4.41 -3.85 -7.88
CA CYS A 108 3.47 -2.98 -8.57
C CYS A 108 2.29 -2.55 -7.69
N LEU A 109 1.90 -3.37 -6.71
CA LEU A 109 0.85 -3.03 -5.75
C LEU A 109 1.39 -2.20 -4.58
N ALA A 110 2.51 -2.62 -4.00
CA ALA A 110 3.12 -1.95 -2.85
C ALA A 110 3.70 -0.57 -3.20
N ALA A 111 4.45 -0.49 -4.30
CA ALA A 111 5.19 0.70 -4.70
C ALA A 111 5.04 1.00 -6.20
N PRO A 112 3.82 1.37 -6.67
CA PRO A 112 3.57 1.69 -8.07
C PRO A 112 4.41 2.89 -8.56
N TYR A 113 4.84 3.78 -7.66
CA TYR A 113 5.72 4.91 -7.99
C TYR A 113 7.17 4.48 -8.32
N ILE A 114 7.55 3.24 -7.99
CA ILE A 114 8.86 2.65 -8.32
C ILE A 114 8.72 1.71 -9.53
N ALA A 115 7.77 0.78 -9.46
CA ALA A 115 7.66 -0.30 -10.42
C ALA A 115 6.76 0.01 -11.62
N GLY A 116 5.91 1.03 -11.52
CA GLY A 116 4.84 1.29 -12.49
C GLY A 116 3.68 0.30 -12.34
N SER A 117 2.83 0.22 -13.38
CA SER A 117 1.71 -0.70 -13.38
C SER A 117 2.11 -2.11 -13.84
N PHE A 118 1.43 -3.13 -13.31
CA PHE A 118 1.65 -4.51 -13.75
C PHE A 118 1.32 -4.72 -15.24
N ARG A 119 0.40 -3.91 -15.78
CA ARG A 119 0.07 -3.88 -17.21
C ARG A 119 1.27 -3.43 -18.03
N ASP A 120 1.95 -2.36 -17.62
CA ASP A 120 3.12 -1.84 -18.34
C ASP A 120 4.28 -2.81 -18.27
N PHE A 121 4.48 -3.48 -17.12
CA PHE A 121 5.44 -4.57 -17.00
C PHE A 121 5.14 -5.71 -17.98
N CYS A 122 3.87 -6.14 -18.08
CA CYS A 122 3.47 -7.16 -19.04
C CYS A 122 3.73 -6.72 -20.48
N ALA A 123 3.35 -5.49 -20.84
CA ALA A 123 3.57 -4.94 -22.19
C ALA A 123 5.07 -4.86 -22.54
N ARG A 124 5.89 -4.34 -21.62
CA ARG A 124 7.35 -4.22 -21.80
C ARG A 124 8.04 -5.55 -21.98
N THR A 125 7.52 -6.61 -21.35
CA THR A 125 8.13 -7.94 -21.39
C THR A 125 7.46 -8.91 -22.35
N GLY A 126 6.54 -8.44 -23.20
CA GLY A 126 5.85 -9.27 -24.20
C GLY A 126 4.87 -10.29 -23.61
N ARG A 127 4.40 -10.09 -22.37
CA ARG A 127 3.47 -11.00 -21.69
C ARG A 127 2.02 -10.54 -21.84
N VAL A 128 1.12 -11.50 -22.01
CA VAL A 128 -0.33 -11.23 -21.97
C VAL A 128 -0.77 -11.11 -20.51
N ARG A 129 -1.24 -9.92 -20.11
CA ARG A 129 -1.65 -9.60 -18.73
C ARG A 129 -2.59 -10.64 -18.12
N ARG A 130 -3.67 -11.00 -18.83
CA ARG A 130 -4.68 -11.95 -18.34
C ARG A 130 -4.07 -13.33 -18.05
N THR A 131 -3.15 -13.77 -18.90
CA THR A 131 -2.44 -15.04 -18.72
C THR A 131 -1.50 -14.98 -17.52
N ALA A 132 -0.78 -13.86 -17.34
CA ALA A 132 0.10 -13.65 -16.20
C ALA A 132 -0.69 -13.58 -14.88
N GLU A 133 -1.80 -12.84 -14.82
CA GLU A 133 -2.70 -12.78 -13.65
C GLU A 133 -3.25 -14.16 -13.28
N ARG A 134 -3.64 -14.97 -14.29
CA ARG A 134 -4.10 -16.36 -14.06
C ARG A 134 -2.99 -17.23 -13.48
N ARG A 135 -1.75 -17.11 -13.99
CA ARG A 135 -0.59 -17.84 -13.44
C ARG A 135 -0.35 -17.44 -11.99
N ILE A 136 -0.30 -16.14 -11.71
CA ILE A 136 -0.13 -15.61 -10.35
C ILE A 136 -1.18 -16.19 -9.39
N GLN A 137 -2.46 -16.19 -9.79
CA GLN A 137 -3.53 -16.75 -8.95
C GLN A 137 -3.35 -18.25 -8.71
N SER A 138 -2.95 -19.01 -9.73
CA SER A 138 -2.66 -20.44 -9.60
C SER A 138 -1.47 -20.71 -8.67
N GLU A 139 -0.43 -19.88 -8.72
CA GLU A 139 0.72 -20.01 -7.84
C GLU A 139 0.35 -19.73 -6.38
N PHE A 140 -0.47 -18.71 -6.11
CA PHE A 140 -0.94 -18.44 -4.75
C PHE A 140 -1.80 -19.57 -4.19
N GLN A 141 -2.62 -20.23 -5.01
CA GLN A 141 -3.37 -21.42 -4.60
C GLN A 141 -2.46 -22.61 -4.32
N THR A 142 -1.41 -22.79 -5.13
CA THR A 142 -0.42 -23.85 -4.94
C THR A 142 0.37 -23.63 -3.66
N LEU A 143 0.84 -22.41 -3.43
CA LEU A 143 1.52 -22.02 -2.19
C LEU A 143 0.61 -22.20 -0.97
N ALA A 144 -0.65 -21.80 -1.05
CA ALA A 144 -1.63 -22.05 0.01
C ALA A 144 -1.77 -23.54 0.32
N ALA A 145 -1.90 -24.40 -0.69
CA ALA A 145 -2.00 -25.84 -0.48
C ALA A 145 -0.74 -26.44 0.18
N VAL A 146 0.46 -25.97 -0.21
CA VAL A 146 1.73 -26.41 0.38
C VAL A 146 1.85 -25.95 1.83
N LEU A 147 1.58 -24.66 2.10
CA LEU A 147 1.71 -24.09 3.44
C LEU A 147 0.66 -24.65 4.40
N LEU A 148 -0.57 -24.88 3.95
CA LEU A 148 -1.61 -25.53 4.76
C LEU A 148 -1.18 -26.94 5.22
N ALA A 149 -0.37 -27.65 4.42
CA ALA A 149 0.14 -28.97 4.78
C ALA A 149 1.39 -28.91 5.68
N ALA A 150 2.21 -27.85 5.56
CA ALA A 150 3.50 -27.74 6.24
C ALA A 150 3.46 -26.94 7.55
N SER A 151 2.65 -25.89 7.64
CA SER A 151 2.63 -24.96 8.77
C SER A 151 1.21 -24.46 9.07
N PRO A 152 0.59 -24.87 10.19
CA PRO A 152 -0.73 -24.39 10.60
C PRO A 152 -0.70 -22.99 11.22
N MET A 153 0.47 -22.43 11.54
CA MET A 153 0.60 -21.11 12.19
C MET A 153 1.29 -20.10 11.27
N LEU A 154 0.52 -19.55 10.32
CA LEU A 154 0.95 -18.43 9.50
C LEU A 154 0.80 -17.13 10.29
N GLN A 155 1.84 -16.28 10.29
CA GLN A 155 1.69 -14.93 10.86
C GLN A 155 0.78 -14.08 9.98
N GLU A 156 -0.17 -13.38 10.59
CA GLU A 156 -1.03 -12.46 9.86
C GLU A 156 -0.24 -11.27 9.28
N PRO A 157 -0.64 -10.77 8.09
CA PRO A 157 -0.10 -9.54 7.55
C PRO A 157 -0.61 -8.33 8.34
N ASP A 158 0.11 -7.22 8.27
CA ASP A 158 -0.39 -5.94 8.77
C ASP A 158 -1.52 -5.40 7.88
N TRP A 159 -2.76 -5.84 8.15
CA TRP A 159 -3.94 -5.44 7.39
C TRP A 159 -4.17 -3.94 7.38
N SER A 160 -3.81 -3.22 8.46
CA SER A 160 -3.98 -1.77 8.54
C SER A 160 -3.19 -1.04 7.45
N ARG A 161 -2.03 -1.59 7.11
CA ARG A 161 -1.10 -1.05 6.11
C ARG A 161 -1.37 -1.60 4.71
N ILE A 162 -1.71 -2.89 4.60
CA ILE A 162 -1.79 -3.59 3.32
C ILE A 162 -3.17 -3.50 2.67
N ALA A 163 -4.24 -3.36 3.45
CA ALA A 163 -5.59 -3.27 2.91
C ALA A 163 -5.74 -2.21 1.80
N PRO A 164 -5.16 -0.99 1.91
CA PRO A 164 -5.22 0.01 0.83
C PRO A 164 -4.47 -0.36 -0.46
N MET A 165 -3.54 -1.31 -0.42
CA MET A 165 -2.72 -1.72 -1.57
C MET A 165 -3.31 -2.91 -2.34
N MET A 166 -4.29 -3.60 -1.77
CA MET A 166 -4.84 -4.83 -2.35
C MET A 166 -5.81 -4.54 -3.52
N PRO A 167 -5.85 -5.39 -4.59
CA PRO A 167 -6.62 -5.11 -5.81
C PRO A 167 -8.15 -5.01 -5.65
N ASN A 168 -8.68 -5.48 -4.51
CA ASN A 168 -10.11 -5.50 -4.19
C ASN A 168 -10.40 -4.83 -2.85
N ALA A 169 -9.54 -3.91 -2.39
CA ALA A 169 -9.89 -3.06 -1.27
C ALA A 169 -11.26 -2.42 -1.57
N LEU A 170 -12.19 -2.41 -0.61
CA LEU A 170 -13.53 -1.83 -0.74
C LEU A 170 -13.55 -0.33 -1.16
N GLY A 171 -12.37 0.29 -1.34
CA GLY A 171 -12.17 1.56 -2.01
C GLY A 171 -11.57 1.39 -3.40
N GLY A 172 -12.31 0.77 -4.32
CA GLY A 172 -12.09 0.96 -5.76
C GLY A 172 -12.55 2.34 -6.20
N LEU A 173 -11.89 3.38 -5.71
CA LEU A 173 -12.08 4.76 -6.16
C LEU A 173 -10.70 5.39 -6.21
N ASP A 174 -10.54 6.32 -7.14
CA ASP A 174 -9.42 7.24 -7.24
C ASP A 174 -8.79 7.51 -5.87
N ARG A 175 -7.47 7.68 -5.84
CA ARG A 175 -6.77 8.34 -4.74
C ARG A 175 -7.36 9.76 -4.57
N VAL A 176 -8.55 9.85 -3.99
CA VAL A 176 -9.08 11.03 -3.33
C VAL A 176 -8.21 11.11 -2.11
N LYS A 177 -7.05 11.74 -2.33
CA LYS A 177 -6.28 12.40 -1.29
C LYS A 177 -7.34 12.95 -0.32
N PRO A 178 -7.39 12.49 0.94
CA PRO A 178 -8.39 12.99 1.88
C PRO A 178 -8.32 14.50 1.75
N LYS A 179 -9.47 15.11 1.41
CA LYS A 179 -9.52 16.53 1.09
C LYS A 179 -8.90 17.21 2.30
N ALA A 180 -7.70 17.77 2.12
CA ALA A 180 -7.03 18.45 3.21
C ALA A 180 -8.07 19.39 3.82
N PRO A 181 -8.23 19.41 5.15
CA PRO A 181 -9.25 20.22 5.79
C PRO A 181 -9.13 21.62 5.20
N LYS A 182 -10.21 22.10 4.57
CA LYS A 182 -10.15 23.31 3.73
C LYS A 182 -9.58 24.49 4.51
N HIS A 183 -9.79 24.50 5.83
CA HIS A 183 -9.29 25.48 6.78
C HIS A 183 -9.02 24.81 8.13
N GLU A 184 -8.05 25.35 8.88
CA GLU A 184 -7.63 24.88 10.20
C GLU A 184 -8.76 24.86 11.25
N ASN A 185 -9.88 25.55 11.01
CA ASN A 185 -10.95 25.74 12.00
C ASN A 185 -12.19 24.84 11.81
N HIS A 186 -12.12 23.80 10.97
CA HIS A 186 -13.29 22.98 10.64
C HIS A 186 -13.84 22.16 11.83
N TRP A 187 -13.06 21.98 12.89
CA TRP A 187 -13.42 21.30 14.12
C TRP A 187 -14.03 22.23 15.19
N LEU A 188 -14.00 23.55 14.99
CA LEU A 188 -14.68 24.48 15.88
C LEU A 188 -16.19 24.50 15.57
N SER A 189 -16.99 24.41 16.64
CA SER A 189 -18.44 24.68 16.61
C SER A 189 -18.69 26.07 15.99
N ASP A 190 -19.82 26.26 15.31
CA ASP A 190 -20.11 27.51 14.59
C ASP A 190 -19.98 28.75 15.50
N ASP A 191 -20.32 28.62 16.79
CA ASP A 191 -20.25 29.69 17.80
C ASP A 191 -18.84 29.99 18.31
N ALA A 192 -17.88 29.09 18.08
CA ALA A 192 -16.49 29.23 18.52
C ALA A 192 -15.56 29.71 17.40
N ARG A 193 -16.08 29.91 16.19
CA ARG A 193 -15.28 30.40 15.07
C ARG A 193 -14.94 31.88 15.27
N PRO A 194 -13.71 32.33 14.93
CA PRO A 194 -13.37 33.73 14.96
C PRO A 194 -14.32 34.53 14.06
N VAL A 195 -15.11 35.42 14.67
CA VAL A 195 -15.97 36.36 13.94
C VAL A 195 -15.08 37.51 13.48
N PHE A 196 -14.84 37.59 12.19
CA PHE A 196 -14.09 38.69 11.61
C PHE A 196 -14.96 39.96 11.58
N ASP A 197 -14.48 41.03 12.22
CA ASP A 197 -15.13 42.33 12.17
C ASP A 197 -15.01 42.91 10.75
N ALA A 198 -16.15 43.05 10.07
CA ALA A 198 -16.23 43.56 8.70
C ALA A 198 -15.75 45.02 8.56
N ALA A 199 -15.65 45.77 9.66
CA ALA A 199 -15.10 47.13 9.68
C ALA A 199 -13.57 47.17 9.91
N SER A 200 -12.90 46.02 10.03
CA SER A 200 -11.45 45.98 10.28
C SER A 200 -10.65 46.56 9.09
N PRO A 201 -9.74 47.53 9.33
CA PRO A 201 -8.92 48.13 8.29
C PRO A 201 -8.00 47.10 7.62
N GLU A 202 -7.59 46.04 8.32
CA GLU A 202 -6.72 44.98 7.80
C GLU A 202 -7.41 44.16 6.69
N LEU A 203 -8.72 43.93 6.81
CA LEU A 203 -9.50 43.24 5.77
C LEU A 203 -9.66 44.09 4.51
N ALA A 204 -9.82 45.41 4.67
CA ALA A 204 -9.90 46.34 3.54
C ALA A 204 -8.60 46.39 2.74
N GLU A 205 -7.45 46.34 3.42
CA GLU A 205 -6.14 46.25 2.77
C GLU A 205 -5.92 44.91 2.07
N LEU A 206 -6.32 43.80 2.72
CA LEU A 206 -6.26 42.47 2.13
C LEU A 206 -7.13 42.36 0.86
N ALA A 207 -8.35 42.90 0.89
CA ALA A 207 -9.25 42.94 -0.25
C ALA A 207 -8.63 43.70 -1.43
N LYS A 208 -8.06 44.89 -1.19
CA LYS A 208 -7.34 45.67 -2.23
C LYS A 208 -6.15 44.89 -2.81
N ARG A 209 -5.42 44.13 -1.99
CA ARG A 209 -4.27 43.32 -2.43
C ARG A 209 -4.72 42.13 -3.29
N LEU A 210 -5.79 41.46 -2.91
CA LEU A 210 -6.38 40.35 -3.66
C LEU A 210 -6.95 40.82 -5.00
N GLU A 211 -7.62 41.98 -5.05
CA GLU A 211 -8.16 42.54 -6.28
C GLU A 211 -7.05 42.89 -7.28
N ARG A 212 -5.95 43.51 -6.81
CA ARG A 212 -4.75 43.74 -7.65
C ARG A 212 -4.16 42.43 -8.18
N GLY A 213 -4.08 41.41 -7.34
CA GLY A 213 -3.60 40.08 -7.72
C GLY A 213 -4.49 39.41 -8.77
N ASN A 214 -5.81 39.52 -8.64
CA ASN A 214 -6.77 38.99 -9.60
C ASN A 214 -6.72 39.73 -10.94
N ARG A 215 -6.59 41.06 -10.94
CA ARG A 215 -6.39 41.85 -12.17
C ARG A 215 -5.11 41.45 -12.90
N ARG A 216 -4.01 41.17 -12.18
CA ARG A 216 -2.77 40.65 -12.78
C ARG A 216 -2.96 39.28 -13.40
N ARG A 217 -3.66 38.36 -12.71
CA ARG A 217 -3.93 37.01 -13.23
C ARG A 217 -4.88 37.01 -14.44
N ALA A 218 -5.86 37.91 -14.47
CA ALA A 218 -6.75 38.08 -15.63
C ALA A 218 -5.99 38.58 -16.86
N ARG A 219 -5.04 39.53 -16.68
CA ARG A 219 -4.17 40.01 -17.76
C ARG A 219 -3.18 38.98 -18.28
N MET A 220 -2.81 37.97 -17.49
CA MET A 220 -1.93 36.87 -17.95
C MET A 220 -2.69 35.70 -18.59
N LYS A 221 -4.03 35.68 -18.50
CA LYS A 221 -4.90 34.66 -19.10
C LYS A 221 -5.59 35.12 -20.39
N ALA A 222 -5.49 36.41 -20.72
CA ALA A 222 -5.90 37.00 -22.00
C ALA A 222 -4.66 37.09 -22.91
#